data_AF-A0A2S7DU02-F1
#
_entry.id   AF-A0A2S7DU02-F1
#
_cell.length_a   1.000
_cell.length_b   1.000
_cell.length_c   1.000
_cell.angle_alpha   90.00
_cell.angle_beta   90.00
_cell.angle_gamma   90.00
#
_symmetry.space_group_name_H-M   'P 1'
#
loop_
_entity.id
_entity.type
_entity.pdbx_description
1 polymer ?
#
loop_
_entity_poly.entity_id
_entity_poly.type
_entity_poly.pdbx_seq_one_letter_code
_entity_poly.pdbx_strand_id
1 'polypeptide(L)'
;MTDTTTLASAAFAAFEHADWHGLQQGPYVVYLLAYARRDAFYIDVASDLLAIEGRCRHLVAQQRATLPEPGVRALLMTWFEVCNDPAAAQARANEIRRWTHAWQRRLVETLNPQWLDLAAYALGFPGKLAQVGERQVQFSTILNSGDT
;
A
#
# COMPACT_ATOMS: atom_id res chain seq x y z
N MET A 1 -16.34 11.32 21.97
CA MET A 1 -15.14 11.71 21.20
C MET A 1 -14.12 10.62 21.38
N THR A 2 -13.96 9.74 20.39
CA THR A 2 -12.83 8.78 20.38
C THR A 2 -11.58 9.57 19.99
N ASP A 3 -10.62 9.65 20.91
CA ASP A 3 -9.38 10.40 20.75
C ASP A 3 -8.59 9.94 19.52
N THR A 4 -8.32 10.87 18.61
CA THR A 4 -7.54 10.68 17.39
C THR A 4 -6.16 10.07 17.68
N THR A 5 -5.60 10.34 18.86
CA THR A 5 -4.32 9.82 19.36
C THR A 5 -4.33 8.30 19.56
N THR A 6 -5.41 7.73 20.08
CA THR A 6 -5.54 6.26 20.28
C THR A 6 -5.70 5.54 18.95
N LEU A 7 -6.42 6.15 18.00
CA LEU A 7 -6.59 5.61 16.65
C LEU A 7 -5.30 5.60 15.83
N ALA A 8 -4.45 6.63 15.98
CA ALA A 8 -3.14 6.67 15.33
C ALA A 8 -2.20 5.59 15.90
N SER A 9 -2.11 5.46 17.23
CA SER A 9 -1.27 4.44 17.87
C SER A 9 -1.68 3.01 17.50
N ALA A 10 -2.97 2.69 17.47
CA ALA A 10 -3.46 1.37 17.06
C ALA A 10 -3.24 1.08 15.56
N ALA A 11 -3.33 2.11 14.71
CA ALA A 11 -3.06 1.98 13.28
C ALA A 11 -1.62 1.55 13.00
N PHE A 12 -0.68 2.21 13.67
CA PHE A 12 0.74 1.96 13.48
C PHE A 12 1.21 0.71 14.23
N ALA A 13 0.54 0.28 15.30
CA ALA A 13 0.84 -0.99 15.97
C ALA A 13 0.73 -2.20 15.04
N ALA A 14 -0.20 -2.18 14.08
CA ALA A 14 -0.32 -3.24 13.07
C ALA A 14 0.90 -3.31 12.14
N PHE A 15 1.65 -2.21 12.01
CA PHE A 15 2.85 -2.11 11.18
C PHE A 15 4.10 -2.62 11.86
N GLU A 16 4.13 -2.75 13.19
CA GLU A 16 5.33 -3.20 13.93
C GLU A 16 5.82 -4.58 13.51
N HIS A 17 4.92 -5.43 13.01
CA HIS A 17 5.23 -6.79 12.58
C HIS A 17 5.59 -6.89 11.09
N ALA A 18 5.52 -5.78 10.34
CA ALA A 18 5.89 -5.78 8.93
C ALA A 18 7.42 -5.74 8.77
N ASP A 19 7.95 -6.48 7.81
CA ASP A 19 9.39 -6.48 7.53
C ASP A 19 9.79 -5.25 6.68
N TRP A 20 9.82 -4.09 7.34
CA TRP A 20 10.21 -2.82 6.71
C TRP A 20 11.66 -2.82 6.23
N HIS A 21 12.54 -3.54 6.92
CA HIS A 21 13.94 -3.68 6.52
C HIS A 21 14.06 -4.49 5.22
N GLY A 22 13.36 -5.63 5.16
CA GLY A 22 13.25 -6.44 3.95
C GLY A 22 12.54 -5.71 2.81
N LEU A 23 11.59 -4.83 3.07
CA LEU A 23 11.01 -3.98 2.01
C LEU A 23 12.04 -3.02 1.39
N GLN A 24 13.00 -2.52 2.18
CA GLN A 24 14.04 -1.60 1.70
C GLN A 24 15.22 -2.32 1.01
N GLN A 25 15.50 -3.57 1.38
CA GLN A 25 16.73 -4.28 0.98
C GLN A 25 16.50 -5.63 0.28
N GLY A 26 15.29 -6.19 0.36
CA GLY A 26 14.99 -7.58 0.06
C GLY A 26 14.51 -7.77 -1.38
N PRO A 27 15.24 -8.51 -2.24
CA PRO A 27 15.05 -8.57 -3.69
C PRO A 27 13.73 -9.19 -4.17
N TYR A 28 12.85 -9.65 -3.27
CA TYR A 28 11.65 -10.40 -3.60
C TYR A 28 10.47 -9.95 -2.72
N VAL A 29 9.84 -8.84 -3.10
CA VAL A 29 8.68 -8.28 -2.39
C VAL A 29 7.42 -8.50 -3.23
N VAL A 30 6.41 -9.14 -2.65
CA VAL A 30 5.04 -9.15 -3.19
C VAL A 30 4.32 -7.92 -2.66
N TYR A 31 3.60 -7.19 -3.50
CA TYR A 31 2.90 -5.98 -3.06
C TYR A 31 1.55 -5.80 -3.75
N LEU A 32 0.66 -5.07 -3.06
CA LEU A 32 -0.67 -4.69 -3.53
C LEU A 32 -0.79 -3.17 -3.60
N LEU A 33 -1.07 -2.64 -4.80
CA LEU A 33 -1.48 -1.24 -4.97
C LEU A 33 -2.99 -1.15 -5.17
N ALA A 34 -3.60 -0.11 -4.61
CA ALA A 34 -5.02 0.15 -4.76
C ALA A 34 -5.32 1.63 -4.98
N TYR A 35 -6.33 1.90 -5.81
CA TYR A 35 -6.96 3.23 -5.91
C TYR A 35 -8.17 3.35 -4.98
N ALA A 36 -8.95 2.28 -4.83
CA ALA A 36 -10.15 2.25 -4.00
C ALA A 36 -10.36 0.85 -3.42
N ARG A 37 -10.94 0.74 -2.23
CA ARG A 37 -11.13 -0.55 -1.55
C ARG A 37 -12.06 -1.50 -2.31
N ARG A 38 -12.97 -0.96 -3.12
CA ARG A 38 -13.92 -1.72 -3.95
C ARG A 38 -13.42 -2.02 -5.36
N ASP A 39 -12.26 -1.49 -5.73
CA ASP A 39 -11.71 -1.67 -7.07
C ASP A 39 -10.68 -2.81 -7.07
N ALA A 40 -10.22 -3.18 -8.27
CA ALA A 40 -9.20 -4.19 -8.45
C ALA A 40 -7.84 -3.75 -7.86
N PHE A 41 -7.11 -4.72 -7.34
CA PHE A 41 -5.74 -4.53 -6.87
C PHE A 41 -4.74 -4.74 -7.99
N TYR A 42 -3.74 -3.88 -8.08
CA TYR A 42 -2.52 -4.21 -8.81
C TYR A 42 -1.67 -5.07 -7.90
N ILE A 43 -1.51 -6.34 -8.26
CA ILE A 43 -0.72 -7.33 -7.51
C ILE A 43 0.50 -7.66 -8.34
N ASP A 44 1.69 -7.47 -7.79
CA ASP A 44 2.93 -7.82 -8.46
C ASP A 44 4.10 -8.10 -7.52
N VAL A 45 5.25 -8.40 -8.10
CA VAL A 45 6.53 -8.59 -7.41
C VAL A 45 7.55 -7.53 -7.81
N ALA A 46 8.42 -7.14 -6.89
CA ALA A 46 9.49 -6.16 -7.09
C ALA A 46 10.71 -6.47 -6.21
N SER A 47 11.84 -5.80 -6.48
CA SER A 47 13.08 -6.01 -5.74
C SER A 47 13.17 -5.26 -4.42
N ASP A 48 12.41 -4.20 -4.26
CA ASP A 48 12.49 -3.29 -3.10
C ASP A 48 11.41 -2.20 -3.27
N LEU A 49 11.31 -1.34 -2.26
CA LEU A 49 10.44 -0.16 -2.26
C LEU A 49 10.67 0.76 -3.47
N LEU A 50 11.92 1.01 -3.87
CA LEU A 50 12.23 1.95 -4.95
C LEU A 50 11.72 1.43 -6.30
N ALA A 51 11.84 0.13 -6.54
CA ALA A 51 11.26 -0.54 -7.69
C ALA A 51 9.73 -0.46 -7.69
N ILE A 52 9.09 -0.61 -6.53
CA ILE A 52 7.63 -0.46 -6.37
C ILE A 52 7.19 0.96 -6.69
N GLU A 53 7.87 1.99 -6.15
CA GLU A 53 7.58 3.39 -6.44
C GLU A 53 7.75 3.72 -7.94
N GLY A 54 8.82 3.21 -8.55
CA GLY A 54 9.06 3.34 -9.98
C GLY A 54 7.92 2.77 -10.82
N ARG A 55 7.43 1.57 -10.45
CA ARG A 55 6.29 0.95 -11.14
C ARG A 55 4.98 1.69 -10.89
N CYS A 56 4.72 2.15 -9.67
CA CYS A 56 3.54 2.96 -9.37
C CYS A 56 3.52 4.24 -10.25
N ARG A 57 4.64 4.95 -10.32
CA ARG A 57 4.80 6.14 -11.17
C ARG A 57 4.58 5.83 -12.64
N HIS A 58 5.11 4.69 -13.12
CA HIS A 58 4.92 4.25 -14.49
C HIS A 58 3.43 3.98 -14.81
N LEU A 59 2.71 3.28 -13.94
CA LEU A 59 1.27 3.01 -14.10
C LEU A 59 0.45 4.31 -14.13
N VAL A 60 0.78 5.29 -13.28
CA VAL A 60 0.12 6.61 -13.30
C VAL A 60 0.43 7.37 -14.60
N ALA A 61 1.68 7.32 -15.08
CA ALA A 61 2.06 7.95 -16.35
C ALA A 61 1.34 7.34 -17.55
N GLN A 62 1.17 6.01 -17.59
CA GLN A 62 0.39 5.32 -18.63
C GLN A 62 -1.09 5.75 -18.62
N GLN A 63 -1.69 5.89 -17.42
CA GLN A 63 -3.04 6.44 -17.29
C GLN A 63 -3.12 7.86 -17.85
N ARG A 64 -2.18 8.76 -17.50
CA ARG A 64 -2.15 10.14 -18.02
C ARG A 64 -2.00 10.21 -19.54
N ALA A 65 -1.31 9.25 -20.15
CA ALA A 65 -1.16 9.20 -21.60
C ALA A 65 -2.45 8.78 -22.33
N THR A 66 -3.39 8.14 -21.63
CA THR A 66 -4.59 7.52 -22.24
C THR A 66 -5.91 8.09 -21.75
N LEU A 67 -5.92 8.68 -20.56
CA LEU A 67 -7.11 9.20 -19.89
C LEU A 67 -7.02 10.72 -19.74
N PRO A 68 -8.15 11.44 -19.78
CA PRO A 68 -8.18 12.84 -19.37
C PRO A 68 -7.80 12.97 -17.89
N GLU A 69 -7.26 14.12 -17.48
CA GLU A 69 -6.78 14.38 -16.12
C GLU A 69 -7.75 13.90 -15.01
N PRO A 70 -9.08 14.17 -15.05
CA PRO A 70 -10.02 13.70 -14.02
C PRO A 70 -10.17 12.18 -13.92
N GLY A 71 -9.75 11.44 -14.95
CA GLY A 71 -9.78 9.97 -15.00
C GLY A 71 -8.55 9.29 -14.43
N VAL A 72 -7.47 10.05 -14.15
CA VAL A 72 -6.21 9.52 -13.64
C VAL A 72 -6.36 9.12 -12.18
N ARG A 73 -5.99 7.88 -11.85
CA ARG A 73 -6.16 7.30 -10.52
C ARG A 73 -4.81 7.22 -9.81
N ALA A 74 -4.75 7.78 -8.59
CA ALA A 74 -3.62 7.58 -7.70
C ALA A 74 -3.61 6.14 -7.16
N LEU A 75 -2.45 5.50 -7.15
CA LEU A 75 -2.27 4.14 -6.63
C LEU A 75 -1.43 4.22 -5.36
N LEU A 76 -1.96 3.69 -4.25
CA LEU A 76 -1.27 3.65 -2.97
C LEU A 76 -0.85 2.22 -2.65
N MET A 77 0.32 2.05 -2.02
CA MET A 77 0.75 0.72 -1.58
C MET A 77 0.02 0.37 -0.29
N THR A 78 -0.81 -0.66 -0.33
CA THR A 78 -1.71 -1.00 0.80
C THR A 78 -1.27 -2.23 1.58
N TRP A 79 -0.44 -3.07 0.98
CA TRP A 79 0.09 -4.28 1.62
C TRP A 79 1.38 -4.72 0.90
N PHE A 80 2.28 -5.38 1.63
CA PHE A 80 3.43 -6.07 1.07
C PHE A 80 3.82 -7.29 1.92
N GLU A 81 4.59 -8.21 1.34
CA GLU A 81 5.21 -9.35 1.99
C GLU A 81 6.59 -9.60 1.38
N VAL A 82 7.60 -9.74 2.23
CA VAL A 82 8.97 -10.08 1.83
C VAL A 82 9.09 -11.60 1.73
N CYS A 83 9.65 -12.09 0.63
CA CYS A 83 9.84 -13.51 0.38
C CYS A 83 11.32 -13.88 0.33
N ASN A 84 11.61 -15.15 0.59
CA ASN A 84 12.98 -15.65 0.66
C ASN A 84 13.64 -15.79 -0.72
N ASP A 85 12.83 -16.00 -1.77
CA ASP A 85 13.31 -16.28 -3.13
C ASP A 85 12.28 -15.81 -4.18
N PRO A 86 12.69 -15.65 -5.47
CA PRO A 86 11.82 -15.08 -6.50
C PRO A 86 10.67 -16.02 -6.89
N ALA A 87 10.87 -17.34 -6.78
CA ALA A 87 9.82 -18.31 -7.10
C ALA A 87 8.72 -18.28 -6.04
N ALA A 88 9.08 -18.16 -4.76
CA ALA A 88 8.14 -17.96 -3.66
C ALA A 88 7.32 -16.67 -3.84
N ALA A 89 7.98 -15.55 -4.14
CA ALA A 89 7.29 -14.27 -4.40
C ALA A 89 6.30 -14.39 -5.57
N GLN A 90 6.74 -14.99 -6.68
CA GLN A 90 5.88 -15.15 -7.85
C GLN A 90 4.70 -16.09 -7.58
N ALA A 91 4.92 -17.19 -6.86
CA ALA A 91 3.87 -18.13 -6.47
C ALA A 91 2.84 -17.44 -5.56
N ARG A 92 3.30 -16.67 -4.58
CA ARG A 92 2.46 -15.91 -3.66
C ARG A 92 1.64 -14.84 -4.40
N ALA A 93 2.25 -14.07 -5.29
CA ALA A 93 1.53 -13.10 -6.12
C ALA A 93 0.45 -13.79 -6.99
N ASN A 94 0.78 -14.93 -7.59
CA ASN A 94 -0.16 -15.72 -8.41
C ASN A 94 -1.31 -16.30 -7.58
N GLU A 95 -1.04 -16.73 -6.35
CA GLU A 95 -2.06 -17.18 -5.41
C GLU A 95 -3.05 -16.05 -5.10
N ILE A 96 -2.55 -14.89 -4.70
CA ILE A 96 -3.38 -13.74 -4.33
C ILE A 96 -4.21 -13.25 -5.52
N ARG A 97 -3.66 -13.27 -6.75
CA ARG A 97 -4.39 -12.92 -7.99
C ARG A 97 -5.62 -13.80 -8.24
N ARG A 98 -5.63 -15.05 -7.74
CA ARG A 98 -6.75 -16.00 -7.90
C ARG A 98 -7.81 -15.86 -6.81
N TRP A 99 -7.52 -15.15 -5.73
CA TRP A 99 -8.46 -14.98 -4.64
C TRP A 99 -9.65 -14.11 -5.04
N THR A 100 -10.76 -14.31 -4.34
CA THR A 100 -11.88 -13.37 -4.40
C THR A 100 -11.45 -12.01 -3.88
N HIS A 101 -12.08 -10.95 -4.40
CA HIS A 101 -11.82 -9.58 -3.94
C HIS A 101 -12.00 -9.45 -2.41
N ALA A 102 -13.01 -10.10 -1.84
CA ALA A 102 -13.24 -10.10 -0.39
C ALA A 102 -12.05 -10.66 0.41
N TRP A 103 -11.35 -11.66 -0.11
CA TRP A 103 -10.17 -12.24 0.53
C TRP A 103 -8.94 -11.35 0.36
N GLN A 104 -8.76 -10.73 -0.81
CA GLN A 104 -7.70 -9.73 -1.03
C GLN A 104 -7.84 -8.55 -0.08
N ARG A 105 -9.07 -8.03 0.11
CA ARG A 105 -9.31 -6.97 1.10
C ARG A 105 -8.98 -7.40 2.52
N ARG A 106 -9.40 -8.60 2.92
CA ARG A 106 -9.08 -9.14 4.25
C ARG A 106 -7.58 -9.24 4.46
N LEU A 107 -6.82 -9.67 3.45
CA LEU A 107 -5.36 -9.69 3.49
C LEU A 107 -4.81 -8.30 3.79
N VAL A 108 -5.23 -7.28 3.04
CA VAL A 108 -4.84 -5.89 3.30
C VAL A 108 -5.20 -5.49 4.73
N GLU A 109 -6.42 -5.75 5.17
CA GLU A 109 -6.92 -5.37 6.50
C GLU A 109 -6.18 -6.06 7.66
N THR A 110 -5.55 -7.22 7.44
CA THR A 110 -4.75 -7.89 8.48
C THR A 110 -3.50 -7.10 8.87
N LEU A 111 -2.90 -6.41 7.90
CA LEU A 111 -1.69 -5.59 8.09
C LEU A 111 -2.04 -4.09 8.22
N ASN A 112 -3.00 -3.64 7.44
CA ASN A 112 -3.31 -2.25 7.20
C ASN A 112 -4.83 -2.01 7.29
N PRO A 113 -5.42 -2.11 8.49
CA PRO A 113 -6.86 -1.95 8.70
C PRO A 113 -7.34 -0.55 8.33
N GLN A 114 -6.45 0.44 8.37
CA GLN A 114 -6.73 1.81 7.97
C GLN A 114 -6.50 2.06 6.48
N TRP A 115 -5.94 1.14 5.71
CA TRP A 115 -5.68 1.32 4.28
C TRP A 115 -4.80 2.53 3.96
N LEU A 116 -3.80 2.76 4.81
CA LEU A 116 -2.82 3.84 4.65
C LEU A 116 -1.84 3.51 3.53
N ASP A 117 -1.26 4.54 2.94
CA ASP A 117 -0.16 4.36 2.00
C ASP A 117 1.13 3.95 2.73
N LEU A 118 1.47 2.67 2.62
CA LEU A 118 2.64 2.07 3.26
C LEU A 118 3.95 2.55 2.62
N ALA A 119 3.93 2.95 1.35
CA ALA A 119 5.15 3.32 0.65
C ALA A 119 5.72 4.60 1.25
N ALA A 120 4.88 5.63 1.36
CA ALA A 120 5.32 6.85 1.98
C ALA A 120 5.50 6.72 3.51
N TYR A 121 4.99 5.65 4.14
CA TYR A 121 5.21 5.36 5.58
C TYR A 121 6.63 4.92 5.78
N ALA A 122 7.09 3.99 4.94
CA ALA A 122 8.47 3.56 4.90
C ALA A 122 9.46 4.70 4.57
N LEU A 123 9.01 5.74 3.87
CA LEU A 123 9.80 6.93 3.57
C LEU A 123 9.73 8.03 4.67
N GLY A 124 9.03 7.77 5.77
CA GLY A 124 8.99 8.67 6.93
C GLY A 124 8.09 9.90 6.77
N PHE A 125 7.08 9.86 5.89
CA PHE A 125 6.07 10.90 5.60
C PHE A 125 6.33 12.32 6.17
N PRO A 126 6.54 13.34 5.32
CA PRO A 126 6.77 14.72 5.76
C PRO A 126 5.48 15.50 6.11
N GLY A 127 4.37 14.85 6.49
CA GLY A 127 3.19 15.58 7.01
C GLY A 127 1.83 14.88 6.98
N LYS A 128 1.40 14.27 5.85
CA LYS A 128 0.08 13.61 5.75
C LYS A 128 0.15 12.25 5.07
N LEU A 129 -0.50 11.28 5.69
CA LEU A 129 -0.69 9.91 5.22
C LEU A 129 -1.94 9.80 4.35
N ALA A 130 -1.78 9.52 3.06
CA ALA A 130 -2.91 9.21 2.20
C ALA A 130 -3.54 7.85 2.58
N GLN A 131 -4.83 7.71 2.30
CA GLN A 131 -5.62 6.52 2.61
C GLN A 131 -6.46 6.09 1.41
N VAL A 132 -6.58 4.80 1.18
CA VAL A 132 -7.52 4.26 0.19
C VAL A 132 -8.94 4.22 0.80
N GLY A 133 -9.86 4.99 0.22
CA GLY A 133 -11.28 4.98 0.57
C GLY A 133 -12.09 3.98 -0.27
N GLU A 134 -13.38 3.83 0.04
CA GLU A 134 -14.25 2.83 -0.61
C GLU A 134 -14.36 2.97 -2.13
N ARG A 135 -14.35 4.22 -2.65
CA ARG A 135 -14.54 4.53 -4.07
C ARG A 135 -13.39 5.28 -4.73
N GLN A 136 -12.50 5.86 -3.92
CA GLN A 136 -11.35 6.64 -4.36
C GLN A 136 -10.36 6.82 -3.21
N VAL A 137 -9.13 7.19 -3.53
CA VAL A 137 -8.15 7.67 -2.55
C VAL A 137 -8.68 8.90 -1.82
N GLN A 138 -8.51 8.91 -0.51
CA GLN A 138 -8.82 10.02 0.38
C GLN A 138 -7.54 10.46 1.07
N PHE A 139 -7.30 11.77 1.13
CA PHE A 139 -6.19 12.32 1.88
C PHE A 139 -6.65 12.60 3.31
N SER A 140 -6.50 11.60 4.17
CA SER A 140 -6.81 11.72 5.60
C SER A 140 -5.67 12.46 6.30
N THR A 141 -6.00 13.39 7.21
CA THR A 141 -4.98 14.04 8.05
C THR A 141 -4.75 13.14 9.26
N ILE A 142 -3.90 12.12 9.13
CA ILE A 142 -3.32 11.45 10.30
C ILE A 142 -2.06 12.22 10.63
N LEU A 143 -2.11 13.01 11.71
CA LEU A 143 -0.98 13.82 12.17
C LEU A 143 0.08 12.89 12.78
N ASN A 144 1.33 13.07 12.39
CA ASN A 144 2.45 12.51 13.11
C ASN A 144 2.52 13.21 14.47
N SER A 145 2.53 12.46 15.57
CA SER A 145 2.57 12.97 16.94
C SER A 145 3.86 13.75 17.30
N GLY A 146 4.76 13.99 16.33
CA GLY A 146 6.01 14.74 16.49
C GLY A 146 5.98 16.20 16.01
N ASP A 147 4.89 16.68 15.41
CA ASP A 147 4.72 18.10 15.05
C ASP A 147 3.86 18.82 16.11
N THR A 148 4.49 19.21 17.21
CA THR A 148 4.05 20.33 18.08
C THR A 148 5.26 21.19 18.42
#